data_AF-A0A197JS04-F1
#
_entry.id   AF-A0A197JS04-F1
#
_cell.length_a   1.000
_cell.length_b   1.000
_cell.length_c   1.000
_cell.angle_alpha   90.00
_cell.angle_beta   90.00
_cell.angle_gamma   90.00
#
_symmetry.space_group_name_H-M   'P 1'
#
loop_
_entity.id
_entity.type
_entity.pdbx_description
1 polymer ?
#
loop_
_entity_poly.entity_id
_entity_poly.type
_entity_poly.pdbx_seq_one_letter_code
_entity_poly.pdbx_strand_id
1 'polypeptide(L)'
;MFRFGARKWFLQSIWRIVASGYYKVEFRDFFMADEMNSLVYSIEQFEFAICAYTQQWNDVASTCATSHMWITPFVTALPAWFRFLQCLRRYRDTLEWFPHLLNAGKYTFSLLQLFVYFSFRHYGGNRLKAAYIVISLVTSSYTFAWDIHMDWGLLQFGKRGGAAFGNPFLRPELVYSRKEVYYLAIVLDFFGRFSWILRFVLMDVNVMILSFSLALVEVLRRWMWNFFRLENEHLNNCGHFR
;
A
#
# COMPACT_ATOMS: atom_id res chain seq x y z
N MET A 1 2.35 28.18 14.56
CA MET A 1 3.81 28.15 14.24
C MET A 1 4.02 27.38 12.93
N PHE A 2 4.22 28.08 11.82
CA PHE A 2 4.35 27.49 10.49
C PHE A 2 5.79 26.96 10.28
N ARG A 3 6.00 25.64 10.37
CA ARG A 3 7.33 25.02 10.19
C ARG A 3 7.73 24.97 8.70
N PHE A 4 8.32 26.05 8.20
CA PHE A 4 8.76 26.19 6.80
C PHE A 4 9.72 25.06 6.36
N GLY A 5 10.69 24.71 7.21
CA GLY A 5 11.65 23.64 6.92
C GLY A 5 10.99 22.28 6.69
N ALA A 6 9.99 21.92 7.49
CA ALA A 6 9.25 20.67 7.33
C ALA A 6 8.44 20.63 6.02
N ARG A 7 7.83 21.76 5.63
CA ARG A 7 7.10 21.88 4.35
C ARG A 7 8.02 21.74 3.15
N LYS A 8 9.18 22.42 3.19
CA LYS A 8 10.20 22.30 2.14
C LYS A 8 10.67 20.86 2.00
N TRP A 9 10.97 20.19 3.11
CA TRP A 9 11.34 18.77 3.12
C TRP A 9 10.25 17.88 2.53
N PHE A 10 8.98 18.10 2.90
CA PHE A 10 7.85 17.35 2.38
C PHE A 10 7.69 17.54 0.87
N LEU A 11 7.68 18.79 0.39
CA LEU A 11 7.58 19.09 -1.04
C LEU A 11 8.74 18.51 -1.85
N GLN A 12 9.97 18.57 -1.32
CA GLN A 12 11.13 17.95 -1.94
C GLN A 12 10.99 16.42 -2.02
N SER A 13 10.41 15.80 -0.99
CA SER A 13 10.16 14.34 -0.97
C SER A 13 9.13 13.95 -2.04
N ILE A 14 8.01 14.68 -2.10
CA ILE A 14 6.98 14.47 -3.13
C ILE A 14 7.57 14.66 -4.53
N TRP A 15 8.37 15.71 -4.75
CA TRP A 15 9.04 15.92 -6.03
C TRP A 15 9.93 14.74 -6.43
N ARG A 16 10.74 14.23 -5.51
CA ARG A 16 11.60 13.06 -5.76
C ARG A 16 10.79 11.79 -6.05
N ILE A 17 9.62 11.63 -5.43
CA ILE A 17 8.70 10.51 -5.69
C ILE A 17 8.08 10.63 -7.08
N VAL A 18 7.62 11.82 -7.49
CA VAL A 18 7.08 12.04 -8.84
C VAL A 18 8.17 11.80 -9.90
N ALA A 19 9.39 12.24 -9.63
CA ALA A 19 10.57 11.98 -10.46
C ALA A 19 11.29 10.64 -10.14
N SER A 20 10.54 9.62 -9.70
CA SER A 20 11.09 8.30 -9.42
C SER A 20 11.79 7.73 -10.66
N GLY A 21 13.01 7.23 -10.47
CA GLY A 21 13.86 6.76 -11.58
C GLY A 21 15.06 7.67 -11.88
N TYR A 22 14.96 8.96 -11.58
CA TYR A 22 16.04 9.92 -11.81
C TYR A 22 16.95 10.09 -10.57
N TYR A 23 16.36 10.15 -9.38
CA TYR A 23 17.09 10.32 -8.13
C TYR A 23 17.50 8.98 -7.51
N LYS A 24 18.52 9.01 -6.65
CA LYS A 24 18.83 7.87 -5.76
C LYS A 24 17.69 7.76 -4.74
N VAL A 25 17.20 6.55 -4.49
CA VAL A 25 16.06 6.34 -3.58
C VAL A 25 16.55 6.30 -2.13
N GLU A 26 16.10 7.24 -1.31
CA GLU A 26 16.37 7.30 0.12
C GLU A 26 15.25 6.65 0.95
N PHE A 27 15.49 6.41 2.25
CA PHE A 27 14.49 5.83 3.15
C PHE A 27 13.16 6.59 3.10
N ARG A 28 13.25 7.92 3.26
CA ARG A 28 12.11 8.82 3.19
C ARG A 28 11.31 8.70 1.91
N ASP A 29 11.99 8.61 0.77
CA ASP A 29 11.33 8.60 -0.55
C ASP A 29 10.52 7.32 -0.73
N PHE A 30 11.04 6.19 -0.26
CA PHE A 30 10.30 4.92 -0.28
C PHE A 30 9.18 4.92 0.75
N PHE A 31 9.43 5.41 1.97
CA PHE A 31 8.48 5.38 3.07
C PHE A 31 7.24 6.22 2.74
N MET A 32 7.45 7.47 2.31
CA MET A 32 6.36 8.35 1.90
C MET A 32 5.57 7.81 0.71
N ALA A 33 6.23 7.17 -0.25
CA ALA A 33 5.55 6.57 -1.39
C ALA A 33 4.72 5.32 -0.99
N ASP A 34 5.12 4.58 0.04
CA ASP A 34 4.29 3.51 0.61
C ASP A 34 3.02 4.06 1.27
N GLU A 35 3.10 5.21 1.95
CA GLU A 35 1.92 5.90 2.48
C GLU A 35 0.95 6.32 1.37
N MET A 36 1.48 6.80 0.23
CA MET A 36 0.65 7.21 -0.91
C MET A 36 -0.21 6.07 -1.48
N ASN A 37 0.21 4.81 -1.34
CA ASN A 37 -0.56 3.66 -1.81
C ASN A 37 -1.86 3.48 -1.01
N SER A 38 -1.95 4.01 0.20
CA SER A 38 -3.15 3.99 1.03
C SER A 38 -4.08 5.19 0.77
N LEU A 39 -3.70 6.12 -0.12
CA LEU A 39 -4.46 7.34 -0.43
C LEU A 39 -5.32 7.23 -1.71
N VAL A 40 -5.45 6.03 -2.31
CA VAL A 40 -6.19 5.83 -3.56
C VAL A 40 -7.62 6.36 -3.47
N TYR A 41 -8.35 6.07 -2.40
CA TYR A 41 -9.69 6.60 -2.19
C TYR A 41 -9.70 8.14 -2.14
N SER A 42 -8.76 8.75 -1.44
CA SER A 42 -8.65 10.22 -1.35
C SER A 42 -8.33 10.85 -2.71
N ILE A 43 -7.52 10.18 -3.53
CA ILE A 43 -7.23 10.60 -4.91
C ILE A 43 -8.52 10.56 -5.76
N GLU A 44 -9.30 9.49 -5.67
CA GLU A 44 -10.60 9.39 -6.37
C GLU A 44 -11.59 10.47 -5.89
N GLN A 45 -11.66 10.74 -4.58
CA GLN A 45 -12.54 11.79 -4.06
C GLN A 45 -12.09 13.20 -4.50
N PHE A 46 -10.79 13.43 -4.66
CA PHE A 46 -10.27 14.68 -5.18
C PHE A 46 -10.62 14.86 -6.66
N GLU A 47 -10.51 13.80 -7.46
CA GLU A 47 -10.96 13.78 -8.86
C GLU A 47 -12.47 14.08 -8.96
N PHE A 48 -13.28 13.40 -8.13
CA PHE A 48 -14.72 13.65 -8.03
C PHE A 48 -15.01 15.12 -7.68
N ALA A 49 -14.32 15.68 -6.68
CA ALA A 49 -14.51 17.06 -6.25
C ALA A 49 -14.17 18.07 -7.36
N ILE A 50 -13.08 17.84 -8.11
CA ILE A 50 -12.74 18.66 -9.28
C ILE A 50 -13.87 18.59 -10.31
N CYS A 51 -14.34 17.39 -10.66
CA CYS A 51 -15.43 17.23 -11.61
C CYS A 51 -16.71 17.93 -11.13
N ALA A 52 -17.14 17.70 -9.89
CA ALA A 52 -18.33 18.31 -9.32
C ALA A 52 -18.26 19.84 -9.33
N TYR A 53 -17.08 20.40 -9.03
CA TYR A 53 -16.85 21.84 -9.12
C TYR A 53 -16.96 22.35 -10.56
N THR A 54 -16.36 21.66 -11.53
CA THR A 54 -16.46 22.05 -12.96
C THR A 54 -17.88 21.98 -13.50
N GLN A 55 -18.69 21.04 -13.00
CA GLN A 55 -20.11 20.90 -13.35
C GLN A 55 -21.02 21.81 -12.52
N GLN A 56 -20.47 22.66 -11.65
CA GLN A 56 -21.21 23.54 -10.75
C GLN A 56 -22.25 22.80 -9.90
N TRP A 57 -21.93 21.57 -9.48
CA TRP A 57 -22.82 20.70 -8.72
C TRP A 57 -24.09 20.24 -9.46
N ASN A 58 -24.17 20.46 -10.77
CA ASN A 58 -25.26 19.97 -11.61
C ASN A 58 -24.98 18.51 -12.05
N ASP A 59 -25.99 17.64 -11.91
CA ASP A 59 -25.98 16.24 -12.35
C ASP A 59 -24.67 15.46 -12.06
N VAL A 60 -24.09 15.72 -10.89
CA VAL A 60 -22.78 15.18 -10.47
C VAL A 60 -22.79 13.65 -10.41
N ALA A 61 -23.92 13.06 -10.01
CA ALA A 61 -24.05 11.61 -9.87
C ALA A 61 -23.89 10.88 -11.20
N SER A 62 -24.35 11.45 -12.31
CA SER A 62 -24.23 10.85 -13.65
C SER A 62 -22.88 11.20 -14.29
N THR A 63 -22.43 12.45 -14.13
CA THR A 63 -21.31 13.01 -14.91
C THR A 63 -19.95 12.76 -14.25
N CYS A 64 -19.90 12.74 -12.91
CA CYS A 64 -18.65 12.67 -12.15
C CYS A 64 -18.40 11.31 -11.50
N ALA A 65 -19.16 10.28 -11.87
CA ALA A 65 -18.93 8.93 -11.37
C ALA A 65 -17.55 8.43 -11.82
N THR A 66 -16.59 8.38 -10.89
CA THR A 66 -15.19 7.94 -11.12
C THR A 66 -15.11 6.52 -11.68
N SER A 67 -16.14 5.69 -11.51
CA SER A 67 -16.24 4.37 -12.14
C SER A 67 -16.33 4.40 -13.68
N HIS A 68 -16.72 5.54 -14.27
CA HIS A 68 -16.89 5.70 -15.71
C HIS A 68 -15.86 6.62 -16.34
N MET A 69 -15.04 7.30 -15.55
CA MET A 69 -13.99 8.18 -16.04
C MET A 69 -12.76 7.37 -16.47
N TRP A 70 -12.36 7.50 -17.73
CA TRP A 70 -11.22 6.77 -18.29
C TRP A 70 -9.88 7.14 -17.63
N ILE A 71 -9.79 8.31 -17.01
CA ILE A 71 -8.56 8.82 -16.39
C ILE A 71 -8.33 8.27 -14.98
N THR A 72 -9.39 7.94 -14.23
CA THR A 72 -9.32 7.44 -12.85
C THR A 72 -8.34 6.27 -12.67
N PRO A 73 -8.35 5.19 -13.49
CA PRO A 73 -7.39 4.10 -13.32
C PRO A 73 -5.92 4.55 -13.45
N PHE A 74 -5.63 5.59 -14.23
CA PHE A 74 -4.27 6.10 -14.41
C PHE A 74 -3.84 6.97 -13.23
N VAL A 75 -4.72 7.85 -12.74
CA VAL A 75 -4.41 8.72 -11.59
C VAL A 75 -4.23 7.87 -10.32
N THR A 76 -5.12 6.91 -10.10
CA THR A 76 -5.05 5.98 -8.96
C THR A 76 -3.88 5.00 -9.04
N ALA A 77 -3.34 4.75 -10.25
CA ALA A 77 -2.13 3.94 -10.44
C ALA A 77 -0.84 4.65 -10.04
N LEU A 78 -0.82 5.99 -9.99
CA LEU A 78 0.40 6.77 -9.77
C LEU A 78 1.19 6.36 -8.51
N PRO A 79 0.57 6.15 -7.32
CA PRO A 79 1.32 5.72 -6.14
C PRO A 79 2.06 4.40 -6.32
N ALA A 80 1.41 3.39 -6.90
CA ALA A 80 2.02 2.08 -7.15
C ALA A 80 3.08 2.16 -8.26
N TRP A 81 2.83 2.99 -9.28
CA TRP A 81 3.77 3.24 -10.37
C TRP A 81 5.07 3.89 -9.87
N PHE A 82 4.99 4.90 -8.99
CA PHE A 82 6.18 5.52 -8.41
C PHE A 82 7.00 4.50 -7.61
N ARG A 83 6.35 3.65 -6.80
CA ARG A 83 7.05 2.58 -6.07
C ARG A 83 7.70 1.57 -7.00
N PHE A 84 7.03 1.17 -8.07
CA PHE A 84 7.60 0.31 -9.09
C PHE A 84 8.89 0.91 -9.68
N LEU A 85 8.85 2.18 -10.10
CA LEU A 85 10.03 2.88 -10.62
C LEU A 85 11.16 3.01 -9.59
N GLN A 86 10.83 3.28 -8.32
CA GLN A 86 11.82 3.30 -7.24
C GLN A 86 12.50 1.94 -7.05
N CYS A 87 11.74 0.84 -7.15
CA CYS A 87 12.29 -0.51 -7.04
C CYS A 87 13.26 -0.82 -8.19
N LEU A 88 12.89 -0.46 -9.43
CA LEU A 88 13.79 -0.61 -10.58
C LEU A 88 15.04 0.27 -10.47
N ARG A 89 14.90 1.50 -9.96
CA ARG A 89 16.04 2.39 -9.71
C ARG A 89 16.99 1.78 -8.68
N ARG A 90 16.48 1.26 -7.57
CA ARG A 90 17.31 0.61 -6.55
C ARG A 90 18.03 -0.61 -7.10
N TYR A 91 17.36 -1.43 -7.91
CA TYR A 91 18.01 -2.53 -8.62
C TYR A 91 19.13 -2.03 -9.53
N ARG A 92 18.90 -1.00 -10.34
CA ARG A 92 19.94 -0.42 -11.19
C ARG A 92 21.15 0.08 -10.40
N ASP A 93 20.92 0.69 -9.23
CA ASP A 93 21.97 1.31 -8.42
C ASP A 93 22.82 0.30 -7.64
N THR A 94 22.23 -0.82 -7.23
CA THR A 94 22.86 -1.83 -6.36
C THR A 94 23.22 -3.12 -7.09
N LEU A 95 22.56 -3.40 -8.22
CA LEU A 95 22.56 -4.68 -8.93
C LEU A 95 22.05 -5.86 -8.09
N GLU A 96 21.42 -5.58 -6.95
CA GLU A 96 20.85 -6.60 -6.07
C GLU A 96 19.41 -6.91 -6.48
N TRP A 97 19.19 -8.09 -7.07
CA TRP A 97 17.86 -8.51 -7.49
C TRP A 97 16.90 -8.67 -6.31
N PHE A 98 17.40 -9.16 -5.16
CA PHE A 98 16.67 -9.24 -3.90
C PHE A 98 17.13 -8.10 -2.97
N PRO A 99 16.21 -7.33 -2.35
CA PRO A 99 14.75 -7.45 -2.44
C PRO A 99 14.11 -6.68 -3.61
N HIS A 100 14.89 -5.97 -4.43
CA HIS A 100 14.38 -4.91 -5.30
C HIS A 100 13.45 -5.38 -6.42
N LEU A 101 13.79 -6.42 -7.18
CA LEU A 101 12.95 -6.93 -8.26
C LEU A 101 11.71 -7.65 -7.74
N LEU A 102 11.79 -8.33 -6.60
CA LEU A 102 10.61 -8.90 -5.96
C LEU A 102 9.64 -7.79 -5.54
N ASN A 103 10.15 -6.72 -4.93
CA ASN A 103 9.32 -5.58 -4.58
C ASN A 103 8.72 -4.89 -5.83
N ALA A 104 9.47 -4.80 -6.94
CA ALA A 104 8.93 -4.31 -8.21
C ALA A 104 7.76 -5.21 -8.68
N GLY A 105 7.94 -6.53 -8.65
CA GLY A 105 6.89 -7.49 -8.95
C GLY A 105 5.65 -7.32 -8.08
N LYS A 106 5.82 -7.04 -6.78
CA LYS A 106 4.70 -6.73 -5.86
C LYS A 106 3.84 -5.57 -6.39
N TYR A 107 4.46 -4.45 -6.78
CA TYR A 107 3.71 -3.31 -7.35
C TYR A 107 3.17 -3.58 -8.75
N THR A 108 3.81 -4.45 -9.55
CA THR A 108 3.23 -4.91 -10.82
C THR A 108 1.91 -5.64 -10.60
N PHE A 109 1.83 -6.53 -9.60
CA PHE A 109 0.58 -7.20 -9.25
C PHE A 109 -0.48 -6.21 -8.73
N SER A 110 -0.08 -5.21 -7.92
CA SER A 110 -1.00 -4.14 -7.48
C SER A 110 -1.55 -3.32 -8.65
N LEU A 111 -0.70 -2.95 -9.62
CA LEU A 111 -1.13 -2.24 -10.83
C LEU A 111 -2.09 -3.11 -11.66
N LEU A 112 -1.76 -4.39 -11.86
CA LEU A 112 -2.64 -5.33 -12.55
C LEU A 112 -4.00 -5.46 -11.87
N GLN A 113 -4.01 -5.62 -10.54
CA GLN A 113 -5.23 -5.67 -9.73
C GLN A 113 -6.10 -4.44 -9.95
N LEU A 114 -5.50 -3.24 -9.94
CA LEU A 114 -6.18 -1.97 -10.14
C LEU A 114 -6.83 -1.88 -11.53
N PHE A 115 -6.07 -2.14 -12.59
CA PHE A 115 -6.61 -2.05 -13.96
C PHE A 115 -7.70 -3.10 -14.24
N VAL A 116 -7.56 -4.30 -13.67
CA VAL A 116 -8.60 -5.33 -13.77
C VAL A 116 -9.83 -4.96 -12.95
N TYR A 117 -9.67 -4.34 -11.77
CA TYR A 117 -10.77 -3.80 -10.98
C TYR A 117 -11.59 -2.77 -11.78
N PHE A 118 -10.93 -1.76 -12.35
CA PHE A 118 -11.62 -0.75 -13.16
C PHE A 118 -12.24 -1.34 -14.43
N SER A 119 -11.57 -2.28 -15.11
CA SER A 119 -12.14 -3.01 -16.24
C SER A 119 -13.41 -3.77 -15.83
N PHE A 120 -13.38 -4.48 -14.71
CA PHE A 120 -14.55 -5.17 -14.17
C PHE A 120 -15.69 -4.19 -13.82
N ARG A 121 -15.38 -3.05 -13.22
CA ARG A 121 -16.37 -2.02 -12.88
C ARG A 121 -17.01 -1.37 -14.10
N HIS A 122 -16.24 -1.18 -15.18
CA HIS A 122 -16.70 -0.51 -16.39
C HIS A 122 -17.46 -1.45 -17.35
N TYR A 123 -16.91 -2.62 -17.64
CA TYR A 123 -17.47 -3.56 -18.62
C TYR A 123 -18.33 -4.66 -17.99
N GLY A 124 -18.19 -4.92 -16.70
CA GLY A 124 -18.89 -6.00 -16.01
C GLY A 124 -18.47 -7.40 -16.47
N GLY A 125 -19.34 -8.39 -16.22
CA GLY A 125 -19.19 -9.75 -16.74
C GLY A 125 -18.40 -10.72 -15.83
N ASN A 126 -18.76 -12.01 -15.92
CA ASN A 126 -18.24 -13.06 -15.05
C ASN A 126 -16.74 -13.31 -15.24
N ARG A 127 -16.22 -13.16 -16.46
CA ARG A 127 -14.79 -13.36 -16.76
C ARG A 127 -13.91 -12.32 -16.06
N LEU A 128 -14.28 -11.03 -16.16
CA LEU A 128 -13.55 -9.95 -15.50
C LEU A 128 -13.69 -10.02 -13.97
N LYS A 129 -14.87 -10.40 -13.47
CA LYS A 129 -15.07 -10.67 -12.04
C LYS A 129 -14.14 -11.77 -11.53
N ALA A 130 -14.06 -12.90 -12.24
CA ALA A 130 -13.19 -14.02 -11.89
C ALA A 130 -11.70 -13.61 -11.95
N ALA A 131 -11.29 -12.89 -13.00
CA ALA A 131 -9.94 -12.36 -13.12
C ALA A 131 -9.58 -11.43 -11.96
N TYR A 132 -10.46 -10.49 -11.61
CA TYR A 132 -10.27 -9.59 -10.47
C TYR A 132 -10.11 -10.37 -9.15
N ILE A 133 -10.94 -11.39 -8.91
CA ILE A 133 -10.86 -12.22 -7.70
C ILE A 133 -9.52 -12.95 -7.64
N VAL A 134 -9.11 -13.64 -8.71
CA VAL A 134 -7.84 -14.40 -8.74
C VAL A 134 -6.64 -13.48 -8.56
N ILE A 135 -6.60 -12.36 -9.29
CA ILE A 135 -5.51 -11.39 -9.19
C ILE A 135 -5.48 -10.73 -7.81
N SER A 136 -6.64 -10.44 -7.22
CA SER A 136 -6.72 -9.89 -5.86
C SER A 136 -6.26 -10.88 -4.81
N LEU A 137 -6.56 -12.17 -4.94
CA LEU A 137 -6.05 -13.22 -4.05
C LEU A 137 -4.52 -13.30 -4.11
N VAL A 138 -3.95 -13.30 -5.32
CA VAL A 138 -2.49 -13.33 -5.51
C VAL A 138 -1.85 -12.06 -4.94
N THR A 139 -2.39 -10.89 -5.25
CA THR A 139 -1.86 -9.60 -4.82
C THR A 139 -1.95 -9.43 -3.31
N SER A 140 -3.10 -9.73 -2.69
CA SER A 140 -3.29 -9.67 -1.24
C SER A 140 -2.38 -10.66 -0.52
N SER A 141 -2.23 -11.89 -1.02
CA SER A 141 -1.34 -12.88 -0.40
C SER A 141 0.13 -12.47 -0.51
N TYR A 142 0.55 -11.97 -1.67
CA TYR A 142 1.92 -11.52 -1.87
C TYR A 142 2.24 -10.30 -1.00
N THR A 143 1.37 -9.28 -1.00
CA THR A 143 1.59 -8.08 -0.19
C THR A 143 1.49 -8.36 1.31
N PHE A 144 0.60 -9.26 1.75
CA PHE A 144 0.56 -9.72 3.14
C PHE A 144 1.85 -10.43 3.54
N ALA A 145 2.32 -11.39 2.74
CA ALA A 145 3.59 -12.05 3.00
C ALA A 145 4.76 -11.06 3.04
N TRP A 146 4.76 -10.06 2.15
CA TRP A 146 5.75 -8.99 2.14
C TRP A 146 5.74 -8.19 3.45
N ASP A 147 4.56 -7.79 3.93
CA ASP A 147 4.43 -7.02 5.17
C ASP A 147 5.03 -7.79 6.36
N ILE A 148 4.68 -9.06 6.51
CA ILE A 148 5.14 -9.87 7.64
C ILE A 148 6.64 -10.18 7.55
N HIS A 149 7.11 -10.65 6.39
CA HIS A 149 8.49 -11.14 6.25
C HIS A 149 9.50 -10.01 6.00
N MET A 150 9.19 -9.09 5.09
CA MET A 150 10.15 -8.09 4.61
C MET A 150 10.02 -6.79 5.40
N ASP A 151 8.80 -6.31 5.60
CA ASP A 151 8.59 -5.00 6.19
C ASP A 151 8.76 -5.02 7.70
N TRP A 152 8.17 -6.02 8.37
CA TRP A 152 8.24 -6.19 9.83
C TRP A 152 9.37 -7.13 10.27
N GLY A 153 9.92 -7.94 9.37
CA GLY A 153 11.01 -8.86 9.68
C GLY A 153 10.58 -10.01 10.60
N LEU A 154 9.32 -10.42 10.55
CA LEU A 154 8.76 -11.52 11.35
C LEU A 154 8.86 -12.85 10.59
N LEU A 155 8.35 -13.92 11.20
CA LEU A 155 8.39 -15.30 10.68
C LEU A 155 9.81 -15.76 10.32
N GLN A 156 10.79 -15.34 11.11
CA GLN A 156 12.15 -15.83 11.01
C GLN A 156 12.24 -17.20 11.69
N PHE A 157 12.86 -18.17 11.02
CA PHE A 157 13.02 -19.53 11.52
C PHE A 157 14.48 -19.83 11.90
N GLY A 158 14.69 -20.87 12.69
CA GLY A 158 16.03 -21.32 13.09
C GLY A 158 16.76 -20.33 14.01
N LYS A 159 18.08 -20.21 13.86
CA LYS A 159 18.93 -19.34 14.71
C LYS A 159 18.61 -17.84 14.61
N ARG A 160 17.92 -17.44 13.54
CA ARG A 160 17.44 -16.07 13.33
C ARG A 160 16.04 -15.84 13.90
N GLY A 161 15.33 -16.91 14.25
CA GLY A 161 13.97 -16.88 14.76
C GLY A 161 13.87 -16.62 16.26
N GLY A 162 12.82 -15.90 16.67
CA GLY A 162 12.50 -15.63 18.07
C GLY A 162 12.05 -16.87 18.85
N ALA A 163 11.75 -17.99 18.20
CA ALA A 163 11.30 -19.22 18.85
C ALA A 163 12.30 -19.72 19.91
N ALA A 164 13.61 -19.60 19.64
CA ALA A 164 14.67 -19.92 20.60
C ALA A 164 14.71 -19.00 21.83
N PHE A 165 14.00 -17.86 21.78
CA PHE A 165 13.92 -16.83 22.81
C PHE A 165 12.51 -16.71 23.41
N GLY A 166 11.67 -17.74 23.22
CA GLY A 166 10.29 -17.75 23.71
C GLY A 166 9.33 -16.85 22.91
N ASN A 167 9.68 -16.50 21.67
CA ASN A 167 8.88 -15.69 20.74
C ASN A 167 8.63 -16.47 19.41
N PRO A 168 7.82 -17.54 19.40
CA PRO A 168 7.54 -18.29 18.17
C PRO A 168 7.08 -17.37 17.04
N PHE A 169 7.52 -17.57 15.80
CA PHE A 169 7.11 -16.78 14.63
C PHE A 169 7.45 -15.28 14.66
N LEU A 170 8.04 -14.77 15.74
CA LEU A 170 8.54 -13.41 15.84
C LEU A 170 10.07 -13.41 15.74
N ARG A 171 10.66 -12.22 15.88
CA ARG A 171 12.10 -12.01 15.92
C ARG A 171 12.65 -12.04 17.36
N PRO A 172 13.97 -12.25 17.56
CA PRO A 172 14.57 -12.33 18.89
C PRO A 172 14.43 -11.03 19.69
N GLU A 173 14.73 -9.91 19.04
CA GLU A 173 14.68 -8.58 19.66
C GLU A 173 13.36 -7.88 19.31
N LEU A 174 12.58 -7.52 20.33
CA LEU A 174 11.31 -6.81 20.22
C LEU A 174 11.39 -5.51 21.00
N VAL A 175 10.96 -4.39 20.41
CA VAL A 175 10.92 -3.09 21.10
C VAL A 175 9.64 -2.98 21.92
N TYR A 176 8.51 -3.52 21.42
CA TYR A 176 7.27 -3.55 22.18
C TYR A 176 7.26 -4.71 23.16
N SER A 177 7.07 -4.40 24.45
CA SER A 177 7.17 -5.39 25.53
C SER A 177 6.11 -6.50 25.47
N ARG A 178 4.95 -6.22 24.85
CA ARG A 178 3.82 -7.15 24.75
C ARG A 178 3.83 -7.87 23.39
N LYS A 179 4.05 -9.19 23.39
CA LYS A 179 4.14 -10.01 22.17
C LYS A 179 2.82 -10.11 21.42
N GLU A 180 1.71 -10.02 22.17
CA GLU A 180 0.33 -10.07 21.69
C GLU A 180 0.05 -8.99 20.65
N VAL A 181 0.72 -7.84 20.77
CA VAL A 181 0.60 -6.72 19.84
C VAL A 181 1.07 -7.10 18.43
N TYR A 182 2.12 -7.91 18.30
CA TYR A 182 2.61 -8.38 17.00
C TYR A 182 1.63 -9.38 16.37
N TYR A 183 1.12 -10.34 17.15
CA TYR A 183 0.16 -11.32 16.64
C TYR A 183 -1.17 -10.66 16.24
N LEU A 184 -1.66 -9.71 17.05
CA LEU A 184 -2.82 -8.92 16.71
C LEU A 184 -2.59 -8.14 15.41
N ALA A 185 -1.40 -7.54 15.23
CA ALA A 185 -1.07 -6.83 14.01
C ALA A 185 -1.04 -7.75 12.78
N ILE A 186 -0.51 -8.97 12.89
CA ILE A 186 -0.56 -9.97 11.82
C ILE A 186 -2.01 -10.27 11.42
N VAL A 187 -2.89 -10.50 12.39
CA VAL A 187 -4.31 -10.80 12.15
C VAL A 187 -5.03 -9.60 11.52
N LEU A 188 -4.82 -8.40 12.05
CA LEU A 188 -5.42 -7.17 11.53
C LEU A 188 -4.92 -6.86 10.10
N ASP A 189 -3.64 -7.06 9.81
CA ASP A 189 -3.11 -6.86 8.47
C ASP A 189 -3.69 -7.87 7.49
N PHE A 190 -3.83 -9.14 7.88
CA PHE A 190 -4.51 -10.15 7.05
C PHE A 190 -5.93 -9.69 6.67
N PHE A 191 -6.77 -9.36 7.65
CA PHE A 191 -8.13 -8.91 7.33
C PHE A 191 -8.17 -7.60 6.54
N GLY A 192 -7.24 -6.67 6.80
CA GLY A 192 -7.10 -5.44 6.03
C GLY A 192 -6.73 -5.69 4.56
N ARG A 193 -5.75 -6.58 4.31
CA ARG A 193 -5.27 -6.96 2.97
C ARG A 193 -6.34 -7.69 2.14
N PHE A 194 -7.23 -8.42 2.80
CA PHE A 194 -8.34 -9.14 2.16
C PHE A 194 -9.69 -8.41 2.27
N SER A 195 -9.70 -7.16 2.74
CA SER A 195 -10.93 -6.37 2.93
C SER A 195 -11.73 -6.14 1.64
N TRP A 196 -11.10 -6.24 0.46
CA TRP A 196 -11.78 -6.17 -0.83
C TRP A 196 -12.87 -7.23 -1.01
N ILE A 197 -12.80 -8.36 -0.29
CA ILE A 197 -13.83 -9.40 -0.27
C ILE A 197 -15.19 -8.83 0.18
N LEU A 198 -15.18 -7.84 1.07
CA LEU A 198 -16.40 -7.21 1.56
C LEU A 198 -17.23 -6.55 0.45
N ARG A 199 -16.61 -6.17 -0.69
CA ARG A 199 -17.32 -5.68 -1.88
C ARG A 199 -18.26 -6.72 -2.50
N PHE A 200 -18.00 -8.00 -2.27
CA PHE A 200 -18.82 -9.11 -2.74
C PHE A 200 -19.77 -9.66 -1.69
N VAL A 201 -19.43 -9.51 -0.41
CA VAL A 201 -20.28 -9.98 0.70
C VAL A 201 -21.36 -8.95 1.03
N LEU A 202 -21.04 -7.66 0.98
CA LEU A 202 -21.92 -6.56 1.39
C LEU A 202 -22.52 -5.82 0.17
N MET A 203 -23.07 -6.57 -0.78
CA MET A 203 -23.61 -6.01 -2.03
C MET A 203 -24.81 -5.07 -1.80
N ASP A 204 -25.57 -5.27 -0.72
CA ASP A 204 -26.75 -4.47 -0.38
C ASP A 204 -26.40 -3.17 0.37
N VAL A 205 -25.14 -3.00 0.78
CA VAL A 205 -24.69 -1.78 1.46
C VAL A 205 -24.40 -0.69 0.43
N ASN A 206 -24.74 0.55 0.78
CA ASN A 206 -24.43 1.71 -0.05
C ASN A 206 -22.93 1.74 -0.43
N VAL A 207 -22.65 1.82 -1.74
CA VAL A 207 -21.29 1.74 -2.30
C VAL A 207 -20.36 2.82 -1.76
N MET A 208 -20.89 4.01 -1.45
CA MET A 208 -20.11 5.12 -0.88
C MET A 208 -19.70 4.81 0.57
N ILE A 209 -20.63 4.32 1.39
CA ILE A 209 -20.35 3.91 2.78
C ILE A 209 -19.34 2.76 2.79
N LEU A 210 -19.53 1.76 1.93
CA LEU A 210 -18.62 0.62 1.83
C LEU A 210 -17.22 1.05 1.39
N SER A 211 -17.12 1.90 0.35
CA SER A 211 -15.83 2.37 -0.16
C SER A 211 -15.10 3.24 0.86
N PHE A 212 -15.82 4.12 1.57
CA PHE A 212 -15.25 4.90 2.69
C PHE A 212 -14.78 4.00 3.83
N SER A 213 -15.57 3.00 4.21
CA SER A 213 -15.21 2.05 5.28
C SER A 213 -13.95 1.25 4.92
N LEU A 214 -13.83 0.79 3.67
CA LEU A 214 -12.64 0.10 3.18
C LEU A 214 -11.41 1.02 3.16
N ALA A 215 -11.59 2.29 2.78
CA ALA A 215 -10.52 3.28 2.85
C ALA A 215 -10.06 3.54 4.29
N LEU A 216 -11.00 3.61 5.24
CA LEU A 216 -10.69 3.75 6.66
C LEU A 216 -9.91 2.54 7.19
N VAL A 217 -10.32 1.33 6.83
CA VAL A 217 -9.58 0.10 7.15
C VAL A 217 -8.16 0.15 6.61
N GLU A 218 -7.97 0.57 5.34
CA GLU A 218 -6.65 0.68 4.73
C GLU A 218 -5.76 1.72 5.44
N VAL A 219 -6.31 2.87 5.84
CA VAL A 219 -5.56 3.90 6.60
C VAL A 219 -5.18 3.40 7.99
N LEU A 220 -6.09 2.74 8.72
CA LEU A 220 -5.80 2.17 10.04
C LEU A 220 -4.75 1.06 9.96
N ARG A 221 -4.85 0.20 8.94
CA ARG A 221 -3.85 -0.83 8.64
C ARG A 221 -2.48 -0.22 8.38
N ARG A 222 -2.40 0.83 7.56
CA ARG A 222 -1.15 1.55 7.26
C ARG A 222 -0.57 2.24 8.49
N TRP A 223 -1.42 2.89 9.30
CA TRP A 223 -1.02 3.49 10.57
C TRP A 223 -0.37 2.46 11.50
N MET A 224 -0.97 1.28 11.64
CA MET A 224 -0.38 0.17 12.39
C MET A 224 0.92 -0.31 11.76
N TRP A 225 0.95 -0.54 10.44
CA TRP A 225 2.12 -1.00 9.69
C TRP A 225 3.34 -0.08 9.89
N ASN A 226 3.13 1.24 9.99
CA ASN A 226 4.20 2.22 10.20
C ASN A 226 5.01 1.97 11.47
N PHE A 227 4.36 1.59 12.57
CA PHE A 227 5.06 1.31 13.83
C PHE A 227 6.02 0.14 13.69
N PHE A 228 5.54 -1.00 13.19
CA PHE A 228 6.36 -2.20 13.03
C PHE A 228 7.41 -2.06 11.93
N ARG A 229 7.11 -1.30 10.86
CA ARG A 229 8.09 -0.99 9.81
C ARG A 229 9.25 -0.16 10.35
N LEU A 230 8.96 0.92 11.07
CA LEU A 230 9.97 1.79 11.67
C LEU A 230 10.78 1.03 12.73
N GLU A 231 10.12 0.19 13.52
CA GLU A 231 10.78 -0.67 14.50
C GLU A 231 11.78 -1.64 13.84
N ASN A 232 11.37 -2.31 12.75
CA ASN A 232 12.24 -3.21 12.00
C ASN A 232 13.41 -2.47 11.34
N GLU A 233 13.17 -1.31 10.75
CA GLU A 233 14.23 -0.47 10.21
C GLU A 233 15.23 -0.05 11.30
N HIS A 234 14.74 0.36 12.47
CA HIS A 234 15.57 0.78 13.60
C HIS A 234 16.49 -0.35 14.08
N LEU A 235 15.95 -1.56 14.27
CA LEU A 235 16.76 -2.70 14.69
C LEU A 235 17.80 -3.12 13.66
N ASN A 236 17.45 -3.16 12.37
CA ASN A 236 18.42 -3.51 11.33
C ASN A 236 19.53 -2.46 11.21
N ASN A 237 19.19 -1.17 11.28
CA ASN A 237 20.19 -0.12 11.22
C ASN A 237 21.10 -0.11 12.46
N CYS A 238 20.57 -0.24 13.68
CA CYS A 238 21.39 -0.29 14.90
C CYS A 238 22.22 -1.58 15.01
N GLY A 239 21.73 -2.71 14.48
CA GLY A 239 22.46 -3.97 14.45
C GLY A 239 23.71 -3.96 13.56
N HIS A 240 23.76 -3.11 12.53
CA HIS A 240 24.94 -2.94 11.67
C HIS A 240 26.05 -2.07 12.28
N PHE A 241 25.80 -1.41 13.42
CA PHE A 241 26.79 -0.57 14.13
C PHE A 241 27.26 -1.18 15.46
N ARG A 242 26.99 -2.48 15.70
CA ARG A 242 27.49 -3.24 16.85
C ARG A 242 28.55 -4.25 16.43
#